data_AF-A0A7X8MSG9-F1
#
_entry.id   AF-A0A7X8MSG9-F1
#
_cell.length_a   1.000
_cell.length_b   1.000
_cell.length_c   1.000
_cell.angle_alpha   90.00
_cell.angle_beta   90.00
_cell.angle_gamma   90.00
#
_symmetry.space_group_name_H-M   'P 1'
#
loop_
_entity.id
_entity.type
_entity.pdbx_description
1 polymer ?
#
loop_
_entity_poly.entity_id
_entity_poly.type
_entity_poly.pdbx_seq_one_letter_code
_entity_poly.pdbx_strand_id
1 'polypeptide(L)'
;RKFGYAGAMYPWETAFTGEEETPEWAAINILTGKATRVWSALKEHHITADIAYAVWNYYLSTDDEDFMNSYGSEIIFECAEFWFRRLQWNKDKNRYEIKDLIGPDEYTEHIDNNAYTNYMTHYNF
;
A
#
# COMPACT_ATOMS: atom_id res chain seq x y z
N ARG A 1 2.39 10.15 11.88
CA ARG A 1 1.85 10.14 10.49
C ARG A 1 2.78 10.95 9.58
N LYS A 2 3.84 10.31 9.05
CA LYS A 2 4.94 10.97 8.31
C LYS A 2 4.52 11.45 6.90
N PHE A 3 3.51 10.82 6.30
CA PHE A 3 3.00 11.12 4.95
C PHE A 3 1.64 11.85 4.92
N GLY A 4 1.13 12.30 6.07
CA GLY A 4 -0.10 13.08 6.14
C GLY A 4 -1.42 12.31 5.98
N TYR A 5 -1.36 11.00 5.73
CA TYR A 5 -2.56 10.14 5.66
C TYR A 5 -2.99 9.66 7.06
N ALA A 6 -4.30 9.51 7.24
CA ALA A 6 -4.88 8.74 8.35
C ALA A 6 -4.87 7.25 8.03
N GLY A 7 -5.29 6.41 8.98
CA GLY A 7 -5.26 4.95 8.80
C GLY A 7 -3.87 4.34 8.98
N ALA A 8 -3.78 3.05 8.67
CA ALA A 8 -2.53 2.30 8.58
C ALA A 8 -2.02 2.31 7.14
N MET A 9 -0.98 3.10 6.89
CA MET A 9 -0.13 2.94 5.70
C MET A 9 1.01 2.01 6.10
N TYR A 10 0.93 0.75 5.71
CA TYR A 10 2.02 -0.18 5.99
C TYR A 10 3.27 0.21 5.17
N PRO A 11 4.46 0.15 5.78
CA PRO A 11 5.71 0.37 5.08
C PRO A 11 5.93 -0.67 3.99
N TRP A 12 6.71 -0.31 2.97
CA TRP A 12 7.10 -1.24 1.93
C TRP A 12 8.03 -2.32 2.47
N GLU A 13 9.04 -1.92 3.24
CA GLU A 13 9.90 -2.83 4.00
C GLU A 13 9.83 -2.46 5.48
N THR A 14 9.62 -3.44 6.35
CA THR A 14 9.64 -3.26 7.80
C THR A 14 10.41 -4.36 8.49
N ALA A 15 10.98 -4.01 9.65
CA ALA A 15 11.65 -4.94 10.54
C ALA A 15 11.02 -4.89 11.94
N PHE A 16 11.86 -4.87 12.98
CA PHE A 16 11.47 -5.03 14.38
C PHE A 16 10.52 -3.93 14.90
N THR A 17 10.66 -2.69 14.42
CA THR A 17 9.94 -1.52 14.94
C THR A 17 8.57 -1.29 14.30
N GLY A 18 8.31 -1.88 13.13
CA GLY A 18 7.13 -1.52 12.31
C GLY A 18 7.31 -0.26 11.46
N GLU A 19 8.48 0.39 11.52
CA GLU A 19 8.78 1.57 10.73
C GLU A 19 9.24 1.21 9.32
N GLU A 20 9.23 2.21 8.43
CA GLU A 20 9.73 2.09 7.06
C GLU A 20 11.26 1.94 7.04
N GLU A 21 11.73 0.80 6.52
CA GLU A 21 13.14 0.41 6.43
C GLU A 21 13.65 0.33 4.98
N THR A 22 12.81 0.58 3.98
CA THR A 22 13.25 0.58 2.57
C THR A 22 14.36 1.62 2.37
N PRO A 23 15.50 1.24 1.79
CA PRO A 23 16.59 2.18 1.55
C PRO A 23 16.18 3.23 0.52
N GLU A 24 16.46 4.51 0.77
CA GLU A 24 16.18 5.59 -0.21
C GLU A 24 17.00 5.44 -1.51
N TRP A 25 18.13 4.75 -1.45
CA TRP A 25 19.05 4.53 -2.55
C TRP A 25 19.52 3.07 -2.57
N ALA A 26 19.26 2.38 -3.67
CA ALA A 26 19.69 1.01 -3.92
C ALA A 26 19.99 0.84 -5.42
N ALA A 27 20.17 -0.40 -5.88
CA ALA A 27 20.38 -0.75 -7.29
C ALA A 27 21.40 0.14 -8.04
N ILE A 28 22.64 -0.34 -8.14
CA ILE A 28 23.72 0.39 -8.80
C ILE A 28 23.46 0.47 -10.31
N ASN A 29 23.45 1.68 -10.84
CA ASN A 29 23.51 1.91 -12.27
C ASN A 29 24.90 1.48 -12.79
N ILE A 30 24.94 0.36 -13.52
CA ILE A 30 26.20 -0.27 -13.98
C ILE A 30 27.07 0.62 -14.88
N LEU A 31 26.50 1.62 -15.54
CA LEU A 31 27.23 2.52 -16.44
C LEU A 31 27.89 3.68 -15.67
N THR A 32 27.26 4.14 -14.59
CA THR A 32 27.70 5.33 -13.84
C THR A 32 28.30 4.99 -12.47
N GLY A 33 28.08 3.78 -11.96
CA GLY A 33 28.47 3.35 -10.62
C GLY A 33 27.66 4.00 -9.48
N LYS A 34 26.63 4.79 -9.80
CA LYS A 34 25.81 5.50 -8.81
C LYS A 34 24.60 4.66 -8.42
N ALA A 35 24.19 4.75 -7.16
CA ALA A 35 22.93 4.17 -6.69
C ALA A 35 21.74 4.92 -7.33
N THR A 36 20.68 4.18 -7.59
CA THR A 36 19.40 4.70 -8.09
C THR A 36 18.50 5.00 -6.91
N ARG A 37 17.66 6.02 -7.03
CA ARG A 37 16.66 6.31 -6.00
C ARG A 37 15.61 5.21 -6.02
N VAL A 38 15.25 4.71 -4.85
CA VAL A 38 14.15 3.76 -4.68
C VAL A 38 12.90 4.54 -4.29
N TRP A 39 11.79 4.25 -4.95
CA TRP A 39 10.53 4.96 -4.75
C TRP A 39 9.47 4.16 -4.02
N SER A 40 9.68 2.85 -3.82
CA SER A 40 8.68 1.92 -3.28
C SER A 40 8.11 2.37 -1.93
N ALA A 41 8.96 2.73 -0.96
CA ALA A 41 8.52 3.31 0.33
C ALA A 41 7.58 4.52 0.23
N LEU A 42 7.64 5.26 -0.87
CA LEU A 42 6.85 6.49 -1.06
C LEU A 42 5.63 6.30 -1.94
N LYS A 43 5.55 5.21 -2.72
CA LYS A 43 4.61 5.09 -3.84
C LYS A 43 4.00 3.70 -4.02
N GLU A 44 4.61 2.65 -3.49
CA GLU A 44 4.17 1.27 -3.66
C GLU A 44 3.23 0.87 -2.53
N HIS A 45 2.06 1.49 -2.51
CA HIS A 45 1.16 1.41 -1.37
C HIS A 45 0.27 0.16 -1.35
N HIS A 46 0.32 -0.68 -2.39
CA HIS A 46 -0.59 -1.81 -2.52
C HIS A 46 -0.41 -2.82 -1.37
N ILE A 47 0.77 -2.89 -0.74
CA ILE A 47 1.04 -3.69 0.46
C ILE A 47 0.00 -3.49 1.57
N THR A 48 -0.53 -2.28 1.71
CA THR A 48 -1.58 -1.99 2.70
C THR A 48 -2.89 -2.72 2.37
N ALA A 49 -3.29 -2.76 1.09
CA ALA A 49 -4.46 -3.55 0.68
C ALA A 49 -4.17 -5.06 0.72
N ASP A 50 -2.94 -5.46 0.41
CA ASP A 50 -2.53 -6.87 0.43
C ASP A 50 -2.61 -7.46 1.84
N ILE A 51 -2.21 -6.70 2.87
CA ILE A 51 -2.32 -7.12 4.27
C ILE A 51 -3.78 -7.31 4.68
N ALA A 52 -4.65 -6.36 4.35
CA ALA A 52 -6.09 -6.50 4.62
C ALA A 52 -6.69 -7.72 3.90
N TYR A 53 -6.30 -7.95 2.64
CA TYR A 53 -6.67 -9.13 1.87
C TYR A 53 -6.17 -10.42 2.53
N ALA A 54 -4.94 -10.45 3.04
CA ALA A 54 -4.37 -11.61 3.70
C ALA A 54 -5.11 -11.94 5.01
N VAL A 55 -5.42 -10.92 5.83
CA VAL A 55 -6.24 -11.05 7.05
C VAL A 55 -7.61 -11.64 6.74
N TRP A 56 -8.27 -11.14 5.69
CA TRP A 56 -9.57 -11.65 5.29
C TRP A 56 -9.51 -13.10 4.80
N ASN A 57 -8.52 -13.44 3.96
CA ASN A 57 -8.34 -14.83 3.50
C ASN A 57 -7.97 -15.80 4.62
N TYR A 58 -7.20 -15.35 5.61
CA TYR A 58 -6.93 -16.13 6.81
C TYR A 58 -8.25 -16.50 7.49
N TYR A 59 -9.10 -15.52 7.80
CA TYR A 59 -10.40 -15.76 8.42
C TYR A 59 -11.29 -16.69 7.57
N LEU A 60 -11.41 -16.46 6.26
CA LEU A 60 -12.19 -17.34 5.38
C LEU A 60 -11.69 -18.80 5.38
N SER A 61 -10.41 -19.01 5.67
CA SER A 61 -9.79 -20.34 5.69
C SER A 61 -9.89 -21.03 7.04
N THR A 62 -10.04 -20.28 8.14
CA THR A 62 -9.95 -20.81 9.51
C THR A 62 -11.21 -20.64 10.34
N ASP A 63 -12.09 -19.71 9.97
CA ASP A 63 -13.23 -19.26 10.78
C ASP A 63 -12.81 -18.76 12.18
N ASP A 64 -11.59 -18.21 12.29
CA ASP A 64 -11.04 -17.70 13.56
C ASP A 64 -11.64 -16.34 13.94
N GLU A 65 -12.83 -16.41 14.53
CA GLU A 65 -13.56 -15.26 15.06
C GLU A 65 -12.81 -14.54 16.19
N ASP A 66 -12.06 -15.26 17.02
CA ASP A 66 -11.33 -14.65 18.15
C ASP A 66 -10.23 -13.73 17.62
N PHE A 67 -9.51 -14.14 16.58
CA PHE A 67 -8.54 -13.30 15.89
C PHE A 67 -9.20 -12.09 15.23
N MET A 68 -10.33 -12.26 14.55
CA MET A 68 -11.03 -11.16 13.88
C MET A 68 -11.55 -10.12 14.87
N ASN A 69 -12.08 -10.56 16.01
CA ASN A 69 -12.58 -9.67 17.06
C ASN A 69 -11.44 -8.96 17.82
N SER A 70 -10.30 -9.62 18.00
CA SER A 70 -9.18 -9.09 18.78
C SER A 70 -8.22 -8.23 17.96
N TYR A 71 -8.06 -8.51 16.66
CA TYR A 71 -7.02 -7.90 15.81
C TYR A 71 -7.47 -7.66 14.37
N GLY A 72 -8.02 -8.67 13.70
CA GLY A 72 -8.20 -8.67 12.25
C GLY A 72 -9.10 -7.53 11.75
N SER A 73 -10.19 -7.25 12.45
CA SER A 73 -11.11 -6.17 12.07
C SER A 73 -10.45 -4.79 12.13
N GLU A 74 -9.68 -4.50 13.18
CA GLU A 74 -8.96 -3.24 13.31
C GLU A 74 -7.96 -3.05 12.17
N ILE A 75 -7.21 -4.10 11.81
CA ILE A 75 -6.24 -4.06 10.71
C ILE A 75 -6.95 -3.70 9.39
N ILE A 76 -8.04 -4.38 9.05
CA ILE A 76 -8.79 -4.11 7.82
C ILE A 76 -9.33 -2.67 7.81
N PHE A 77 -9.94 -2.21 8.91
CA PHE A 77 -10.50 -0.86 8.99
C PHE A 77 -9.44 0.24 8.90
N GLU A 78 -8.30 0.08 9.56
CA GLU A 78 -7.21 1.07 9.48
C GLU A 78 -6.59 1.10 8.07
N CYS A 79 -6.48 -0.05 7.38
CA CYS A 79 -6.09 -0.09 5.97
C CYS A 79 -7.11 0.63 5.08
N ALA A 80 -8.41 0.43 5.32
CA ALA A 80 -9.48 1.09 4.57
C ALA A 80 -9.48 2.62 4.79
N GLU A 81 -9.27 3.08 6.04
CA GLU A 81 -9.13 4.51 6.34
C GLU A 81 -7.94 5.12 5.61
N PHE A 82 -6.80 4.42 5.51
CA PHE A 82 -5.66 4.88 4.70
C PHE A 82 -6.06 5.08 3.25
N TRP A 83 -6.68 4.07 2.64
CA TRP A 83 -7.08 4.15 1.23
C TRP A 83 -8.10 5.25 0.99
N PHE A 84 -9.07 5.44 1.89
CA PHE A 84 -10.04 6.52 1.81
C PHE A 84 -9.35 7.90 1.73
N ARG A 85 -8.27 8.11 2.51
CA ARG A 85 -7.46 9.35 2.45
C ARG A 85 -6.54 9.43 1.23
N ARG A 86 -6.20 8.30 0.63
CA ARG A 86 -5.31 8.22 -0.53
C ARG A 86 -6.01 8.49 -1.86
N LEU A 87 -7.33 8.31 -1.91
CA LEU A 87 -8.17 8.61 -3.08
C LEU A 87 -8.16 10.11 -3.42
N GLN A 88 -8.08 10.41 -4.70
CA GLN A 88 -8.20 11.77 -5.23
C GLN A 88 -9.44 11.88 -6.10
N TRP A 89 -10.30 12.87 -5.82
CA TRP A 89 -11.49 13.10 -6.64
C TRP A 89 -11.15 13.80 -7.96
N ASN A 90 -11.50 13.17 -9.09
CA ASN A 90 -11.41 13.75 -10.41
C ASN A 90 -12.79 14.29 -10.82
N LYS A 91 -12.95 15.62 -10.78
CA LYS A 91 -14.21 16.31 -11.12
C LYS A 91 -14.61 16.11 -12.58
N ASP A 92 -13.65 16.14 -13.51
CA ASP A 92 -13.93 16.08 -14.96
C ASP A 92 -14.41 14.69 -15.38
N LYS A 93 -13.96 13.64 -14.69
CA LYS A 93 -14.34 12.25 -14.94
C LYS A 93 -15.38 11.71 -13.96
N ASN A 94 -15.80 12.51 -12.98
CA ASN A 94 -16.75 12.16 -11.93
C ASN A 94 -16.42 10.83 -11.23
N ARG A 95 -15.16 10.64 -10.83
CA ARG A 95 -14.67 9.41 -10.19
C ARG A 95 -13.50 9.67 -9.26
N TYR A 96 -13.27 8.76 -8.33
CA TYR A 96 -12.01 8.72 -7.58
C TYR A 96 -10.91 8.05 -8.40
N GLU A 97 -9.69 8.54 -8.22
CA GLU A 97 -8.48 8.04 -8.85
C GLU A 97 -7.38 7.88 -7.79
N ILE A 98 -6.46 6.95 -8.02
CA ILE A 98 -5.23 6.83 -7.22
C ILE A 98 -4.06 7.13 -8.15
N LYS A 99 -3.37 8.23 -7.87
CA LYS A 99 -2.34 8.81 -8.76
C LYS A 99 -0.94 8.69 -8.20
N ASP A 100 0.06 8.75 -9.07
CA ASP A 100 1.49 8.78 -8.72
C ASP A 100 1.89 7.64 -7.77
N LEU A 101 1.72 6.41 -8.27
CA LEU A 101 1.98 5.15 -7.59
C LEU A 101 3.07 4.32 -8.29
N ILE A 102 3.46 3.25 -7.60
CA ILE A 102 4.05 2.04 -8.17
C ILE A 102 3.05 0.91 -7.91
N GLY A 103 2.87 0.04 -8.90
CA GLY A 103 2.12 -1.21 -8.73
C GLY A 103 3.09 -2.40 -8.71
N PRO A 104 2.58 -3.65 -8.71
CA PRO A 104 3.46 -4.84 -8.59
C PRO A 104 4.52 -4.98 -9.70
N ASP A 105 4.38 -4.30 -10.83
CA ASP A 105 5.45 -4.12 -11.80
C ASP A 105 6.30 -2.89 -11.42
N GLU A 106 7.34 -3.13 -10.62
CA GLU A 106 8.24 -2.10 -10.10
C GLU A 106 9.04 -1.35 -11.19
N TYR A 107 9.11 -1.88 -12.42
CA TYR A 107 9.80 -1.18 -13.52
C TYR A 107 9.05 0.07 -13.99
N THR A 108 7.76 0.17 -13.69
CA THR A 108 6.92 1.27 -14.15
C THR A 108 6.49 2.14 -12.96
N GLU A 109 7.29 3.18 -12.71
CA GLU A 109 7.06 4.13 -11.62
C GLU A 109 6.22 5.35 -12.05
N HIS A 110 5.68 6.08 -11.06
CA HIS A 110 4.92 7.33 -11.27
C HIS A 110 3.67 7.16 -12.15
N ILE A 111 2.96 6.06 -11.95
CA ILE A 111 1.76 5.73 -12.72
C ILE A 111 0.48 6.11 -12.01
N ASP A 112 -0.54 6.45 -12.80
CA ASP A 112 -1.89 6.70 -12.32
C ASP A 112 -2.78 5.48 -12.57
N ASN A 113 -3.67 5.20 -11.62
CA ASN A 113 -4.72 4.19 -11.74
C ASN A 113 -4.20 2.81 -12.11
N ASN A 114 -3.13 2.36 -11.45
CA ASN A 114 -2.66 0.98 -11.58
C ASN A 114 -3.84 0.02 -11.32
N ALA A 115 -4.05 -0.91 -12.26
CA ALA A 115 -5.23 -1.79 -12.23
C ALA A 115 -5.27 -2.67 -10.98
N TYR A 116 -4.13 -3.24 -10.58
CA TYR A 116 -4.02 -4.06 -9.38
C TYR A 116 -4.32 -3.24 -8.13
N THR A 117 -3.62 -2.11 -7.96
CA THR A 117 -3.80 -1.25 -6.78
C THR A 117 -5.24 -0.77 -6.66
N ASN A 118 -5.84 -0.26 -7.74
CA ASN A 118 -7.23 0.20 -7.71
C ASN A 118 -8.21 -0.92 -7.34
N TYR A 119 -8.01 -2.14 -7.86
CA TYR A 119 -8.89 -3.26 -7.57
C TYR A 119 -8.74 -3.75 -6.13
N MET A 120 -7.52 -3.87 -5.63
CA MET A 120 -7.24 -4.26 -4.24
C MET A 120 -7.74 -3.22 -3.25
N THR A 121 -7.60 -1.93 -3.56
CA THR A 121 -8.22 -0.85 -2.78
C THR A 121 -9.74 -0.98 -2.76
N HIS A 122 -10.37 -1.29 -3.90
CA HIS A 122 -11.82 -1.47 -3.95
C HIS A 122 -12.28 -2.69 -3.14
N TYR A 123 -11.53 -3.79 -3.18
CA TYR A 123 -11.83 -5.00 -2.40
C TYR A 123 -11.72 -4.78 -0.89
N ASN A 124 -10.88 -3.84 -0.46
CA ASN A 124 -10.71 -3.51 0.95
C ASN A 124 -11.85 -2.65 1.53
N PHE A 125 -12.74 -2.11 0.70
CA PHE A 125 -13.96 -1.41 1.13
C PHE A 125 -15.16 -2.35 1.19
#